data_AF-A0A151RLA1-F1
#
_entry.id   AF-A0A151RLA1-F1
#
_cell.length_a   1.000
_cell.length_b   1.000
_cell.length_c   1.000
_cell.angle_alpha   90.00
_cell.angle_beta   90.00
_cell.angle_gamma   90.00
#
_symmetry.space_group_name_H-M   'P 1'
#
loop_
_entity.id
_entity.type
_entity.pdbx_description
1 polymer ?
#
loop_
_entity_poly.entity_id
_entity_poly.type
_entity_poly.pdbx_seq_one_letter_code
_entity_poly.pdbx_strand_id
1 'polypeptide(L)' 'MWIFDSGATLHVSPRKEFFTSYTSSDFGVLKMGNDSVSKVIGVGDVCLQTNMGM' A
#
# COMPACT_ATOMS: atom_id res chain seq x y z
N MET A 1 10.96 -3.25 5.00
CA MET A 1 10.49 -4.54 5.53
C MET A 1 8.99 -4.57 5.34
N TRP A 2 8.45 -5.56 4.63
CA TRP A 2 7.01 -5.78 4.53
C TRP A 2 6.60 -6.78 5.61
N ILE A 3 5.50 -6.52 6.30
CA ILE A 3 4.92 -7.44 7.27
C ILE A 3 3.56 -7.85 6.71
N PHE A 4 3.36 -9.15 6.50
CA PHE A 4 2.08 -9.67 6.08
C PHE A 4 1.13 -9.66 7.29
N ASP A 5 0.11 -8.82 7.22
CA ASP A 5 -0.96 -8.76 8.19
C ASP A 5 -2.23 -9.29 7.53
N SER A 6 -2.68 -10.48 7.95
CA SER A 6 -3.90 -11.09 7.41
C SER A 6 -5.17 -10.33 7.81
N GLY A 7 -5.09 -9.43 8.80
CA GLY A 7 -6.17 -8.52 9.17
C GLY A 7 -6.23 -7.24 8.33
N ALA A 8 -5.21 -6.95 7.53
CA ALA A 8 -5.17 -5.76 6.68
C ALA A 8 -5.69 -6.05 5.27
N THR A 9 -6.69 -5.28 4.82
CA THR A 9 -7.20 -5.37 3.45
C THR A 9 -6.37 -4.56 2.45
N LEU A 10 -5.70 -3.49 2.91
CA LEU A 10 -4.90 -2.60 2.08
C LEU A 10 -3.59 -2.27 2.78
N HIS A 11 -2.49 -2.29 2.04
CA HIS A 11 -1.21 -1.77 2.51
C HIS A 11 -0.97 -0.37 1.92
N VAL A 12 -0.60 0.59 2.78
CA VAL A 12 -0.42 1.99 2.40
C VAL A 12 1.02 2.41 2.66
N SER A 13 1.62 3.13 1.73
CA SER A 13 2.99 3.61 1.83
C SER A 13 3.11 5.02 1.27
N PRO A 14 3.88 5.93 1.89
CA PRO A 14 4.20 7.23 1.30
C PRO A 14 5.26 7.14 0.19
N ARG A 15 5.89 5.97 -0.01
CA ARG A 15 6.99 5.78 -0.96
C ARG A 15 6.46 5.31 -2.31
N LYS A 16 6.37 6.24 -3.26
CA LYS A 16 5.90 5.96 -4.63
C LYS A 16 6.86 5.04 -5.38
N GLU A 17 8.15 5.12 -5.10
CA GLU A 17 9.22 4.33 -5.73
C GLU A 17 9.15 2.81 -5.47
N PHE A 18 8.28 2.34 -4.57
CA PHE A 18 8.05 0.91 -4.35
C PHE A 18 7.10 0.28 -5.35
N PHE A 19 6.32 1.09 -6.06
CA PHE A 19 5.28 0.60 -6.94
C PHE A 19 5.82 0.33 -8.34
N THR A 20 5.45 -0.81 -8.92
CA THR A 20 5.82 -1.21 -10.30
C THR A 20 4.83 -0.66 -11.32
N SER A 21 3.59 -0.41 -10.91
CA SER A 21 2.57 0.32 -11.65
C SER A 21 2.10 1.51 -10.81
N TYR A 22 1.67 2.61 -11.41
CA TYR A 22 1.14 3.73 -10.64
C TYR A 22 0.08 4.50 -11.41
N THR A 23 -1.15 4.45 -10.92
CA THR A 23 -2.24 5.27 -11.41
C THR A 23 -2.44 6.44 -10.47
N SER A 24 -2.09 7.65 -10.92
CA SER A 24 -2.39 8.89 -10.20
C SER A 24 -3.85 9.26 -10.41
N SER A 25 -4.60 9.39 -9.32
CA SER A 25 -5.96 9.93 -9.31
C SER A 25 -6.31 10.39 -7.90
N ASP A 26 -7.39 11.14 -7.77
CA ASP A 26 -8.00 11.38 -6.47
C ASP A 26 -8.87 10.17 -6.10
N PHE A 27 -8.42 9.39 -5.12
CA PHE A 27 -9.16 8.26 -4.58
C PHE A 27 -9.84 8.61 -3.23
N GLY A 28 -9.84 9.89 -2.87
CA GLY A 28 -10.38 10.38 -1.61
C GLY A 28 -9.43 10.18 -0.43
N VAL A 29 -10.02 9.94 0.74
CA VAL A 29 -9.29 9.82 2.01
C VAL A 29 -9.42 8.43 2.59
N LEU A 30 -8.32 7.91 3.11
CA LEU A 30 -8.28 6.64 3.82
C LEU A 30 -8.20 6.89 5.32
N LYS A 31 -9.09 6.26 6.08
CA LYS A 31 -9.01 6.18 7.54
C LYS A 31 -8.17 4.96 7.93
N MET A 32 -7.12 5.17 8.71
CA MET A 32 -6.22 4.13 9.19
C MET A 32 -6.67 3.59 10.56
N GLY A 33 -6.10 2.45 10.98
CA GLY A 33 -6.45 1.80 12.25
C GLY A 33 -6.10 2.61 13.51
N ASN A 34 -5.27 3.63 13.38
CA ASN A 34 -4.94 4.59 14.45
C ASN A 34 -5.81 5.87 14.40
N ASP A 35 -6.98 5.81 13.75
CA ASP A 35 -7.92 6.91 13.50
C ASP A 35 -7.39 8.08 12.66
N SER A 36 -6.12 8.07 12.28
CA SER A 36 -5.59 9.09 11.37
C SER A 36 -6.14 8.92 9.97
N VAL A 37 -6.18 10.03 9.22
CA VAL A 37 -6.73 10.10 7.87
C VAL A 37 -5.66 10.62 6.92
N SER A 38 -5.55 10.03 5.74
CA SER A 38 -4.61 10.47 4.70
C SER A 38 -5.26 10.50 3.33
N LYS A 39 -4.86 11.45 2.49
CA LYS A 39 -5.30 11.53 1.09
C LYS A 39 -4.60 10.45 0.26
N VAL A 40 -5.37 9.72 -0.53
CA VAL A 40 -4.84 8.72 -1.46
C VAL A 40 -4.67 9.37 -2.84
N ILE A 41 -3.42 9.65 -3.21
CA ILE A 41 -3.05 10.33 -4.46
C ILE A 41 -2.72 9.36 -5.61
N GLY A 42 -2.69 8.06 -5.33
CA GLY A 42 -2.40 7.04 -6.32
C GLY A 42 -2.49 5.63 -5.78
N VAL A 43 -2.70 4.68 -6.68
CA VAL A 43 -2.75 3.24 -6.41
C VAL A 43 -1.85 2.52 -7.41
N GLY A 44 -1.23 1.44 -6.99
CA GLY A 44 -0.32 0.66 -7.82
C GLY A 44 -0.02 -0.71 -7.24
N ASP A 45 0.63 -1.54 -8.03
CA ASP A 45 1.09 -2.86 -7.65
C ASP A 45 2.50 -2.80 -7.07
N VAL A 46 2.81 -3.74 -6.18
CA VAL A 46 4.16 -3.94 -5.64
C VAL A 46 4.56 -5.39 -5.87
N CYS A 47 5.72 -5.62 -6.48
CA CYS A 47 6.29 -6.95 -6.59
C CYS A 47 7.07 -7.29 -5.31
N LEU A 48 6.59 -8.25 -4.54
CA LEU A 48 7.28 -8.75 -3.34
C LEU A 48 8.00 -10.05 -3.67
N GLN A 49 9.31 -10.09 -3.45
CA GLN A 49 10.08 -11.32 -3.49
C GLN A 49 10.20 -11.89 -2.09
N THR A 50 9.60 -13.05 -1.86
CA THR A 50 9.71 -13.78 -0.59
C THR A 50 10.75 -14.90 -0.75
N ASN A 51 11.54 -15.14 0.29
CA ASN A 51 12.46 -16.28 0.36
C ASN A 51 11.76 -17.60 0.74
N MET A 52 10.43 -17.61 0.84
CA MET A 52 9.65 -18.83 0.94
C MET A 52 9.74 -19.52 -0.42
N GLY A 53 10.66 -20.49 -0.54
CA GLY A 53 10.67 -21.41 -1.68
C GLY A 53 9.31 -22.06 -1.82
N MET A 54 8.89 -22.33 -3.07
CA MET A 54 7.71 -23.17 -3.32
C MET A 54 7.84 -24.51 -2.60
#